data_AF-A0AAW6Y518-F1
#
_entry.id   AF-A0AAW6Y518-F1
#
_cell.length_a   1.000
_cell.length_b   1.000
_cell.length_c   1.000
_cell.angle_alpha   90.00
_cell.angle_beta   90.00
_cell.angle_gamma   90.00
#
_symmetry.space_group_name_H-M   'P 1'
#
loop_
_entity.id
_entity.type
_entity.pdbx_description
1 polymer ?
#
loop_
_entity_poly.entity_id
_entity_poly.type
_entity_poly.pdbx_seq_one_letter_code
_entity_poly.pdbx_strand_id
1 'polypeptide(L)'
;LLAVELSELEGADFNLDLLGFDEAELSSIFDADKDVNEDDFDVEKELEEPCFSKTGDIWTLGKHRIICGDSTDPSTFEKLLGET
;
A
#
# COMPACT_ATOMS: atom_id res chain seq x y z
N LEU A 1 -6.14 10.45 4.63
CA LEU A 1 -4.80 10.15 4.05
C LEU A 1 -4.62 10.58 2.59
N LEU A 2 -5.25 9.95 1.57
CA LEU A 2 -4.96 10.26 0.15
C LEU A 2 -5.27 11.72 -0.25
N ALA A 3 -6.39 12.30 0.20
CA ALA A 3 -6.74 13.68 -0.11
C ALA A 3 -5.75 14.70 0.51
N VAL A 4 -5.20 14.38 1.69
CA VAL A 4 -4.14 15.18 2.33
C VAL A 4 -2.87 15.15 1.48
N GLU A 5 -2.43 13.96 1.04
CA GLU A 5 -1.25 13.80 0.18
C GLU A 5 -1.40 14.55 -1.16
N LEU A 6 -2.58 14.50 -1.78
CA LEU A 6 -2.85 15.26 -3.01
C LEU A 6 -2.85 16.78 -2.78
N SER A 7 -3.33 17.24 -1.61
CA SER A 7 -3.30 18.66 -1.23
C SER A 7 -1.87 19.15 -0.99
N GLU A 8 -1.02 18.31 -0.41
CA GLU A 8 0.42 18.62 -0.23
C GLU A 8 1.16 18.70 -1.57
N LEU A 9 0.85 17.78 -2.51
CA LEU A 9 1.38 17.82 -3.87
C LEU A 9 0.92 19.07 -4.62
N GLU A 10 -0.37 19.43 -4.55
CA GLU A 10 -0.88 20.68 -5.12
C GLU A 10 -0.17 21.91 -4.53
N GLY A 11 0.04 21.92 -3.20
CA GLY A 11 0.80 22.98 -2.51
C GLY A 11 2.29 23.03 -2.87
N ALA A 12 2.84 21.96 -3.44
CA ALA A 12 4.19 21.90 -3.99
C ALA A 12 4.25 22.24 -5.50
N ASP A 13 3.17 22.83 -6.04
CA ASP A 13 3.01 23.16 -7.46
C ASP A 13 3.09 21.93 -8.40
N PHE A 14 2.74 20.73 -7.90
CA PHE A 14 2.67 19.53 -8.71
C PHE A 14 1.39 19.51 -9.56
N ASN A 15 1.51 19.11 -10.84
CA ASN A 15 0.35 18.99 -11.72
C ASN A 15 -0.41 17.68 -11.48
N LEU A 16 -1.54 17.75 -10.79
CA LEU A 16 -2.40 16.60 -10.48
C LEU A 16 -2.98 15.91 -11.74
N ASP A 17 -3.09 16.61 -12.87
CA ASP A 17 -3.59 16.03 -14.14
C ASP A 17 -2.69 14.88 -14.63
N LEU A 18 -1.42 14.84 -14.21
CA LEU A 18 -0.46 13.79 -14.57
C LEU A 18 -0.74 12.45 -13.87
N LEU A 19 -1.52 12.47 -12.79
CA LEU A 19 -1.86 11.27 -12.02
C LEU A 19 -2.91 10.42 -12.74
N GLY A 20 -3.56 10.98 -13.76
CA GLY A 20 -4.54 10.27 -14.60
C GLY A 20 -5.93 10.16 -13.98
N PHE A 21 -6.22 10.91 -12.91
CA PHE A 21 -7.57 11.06 -12.37
C PHE A 21 -8.37 12.05 -13.22
N ASP A 22 -9.65 11.77 -13.42
CA ASP A 22 -10.58 12.78 -13.95
C ASP A 22 -11.07 13.74 -12.85
N GLU A 23 -11.74 14.83 -13.25
CA GLU A 23 -12.25 15.85 -12.31
C GLU A 23 -13.24 15.27 -11.28
N ALA A 24 -14.04 14.27 -11.67
CA ALA A 24 -15.02 13.66 -10.79
C ALA A 24 -14.34 12.72 -9.77
N GLU A 25 -13.30 12.01 -10.19
CA GLU A 25 -12.46 11.19 -9.33
C GLU A 25 -11.71 12.04 -8.31
N LEU A 26 -11.07 13.15 -8.74
CA LEU A 26 -10.42 14.08 -7.83
C LEU A 26 -11.41 14.66 -6.81
N SER A 27 -12.57 15.13 -7.27
CA SER A 27 -13.62 15.61 -6.35
C SER A 27 -14.05 14.55 -5.36
N SER A 28 -14.22 13.30 -5.80
CA SER A 28 -14.57 12.19 -4.92
C SER A 28 -13.49 11.88 -3.90
N ILE A 29 -12.21 12.02 -4.27
CA ILE A 29 -11.09 11.79 -3.35
C ILE A 29 -11.06 12.89 -2.28
N PHE A 30 -11.17 14.16 -2.67
CA PHE A 30 -11.21 15.28 -1.73
C PHE A 30 -12.45 15.27 -0.82
N ASP A 31 -13.57 14.71 -1.28
CA ASP A 31 -14.79 14.56 -0.48
C ASP A 31 -14.78 13.33 0.45
N ALA A 32 -13.89 12.36 0.24
CA ALA A 32 -13.85 11.09 0.98
C ALA A 32 -13.40 11.24 2.45
N ASP A 33 -12.78 12.36 2.83
CA ASP A 33 -12.23 12.60 4.17
C ASP A 33 -13.28 12.83 5.28
N LYS A 34 -14.59 12.76 4.98
CA LYS A 34 -15.64 13.04 5.98
C LYS A 34 -15.86 11.93 7.02
N ASP A 35 -15.36 10.72 6.79
CA ASP A 35 -15.56 9.56 7.68
C ASP A 35 -14.27 8.72 7.93
N VAL A 36 -13.10 9.23 7.56
CA VAL A 36 -11.83 8.51 7.81
C VAL A 36 -11.40 8.75 9.27
N ASN A 37 -11.59 7.74 10.12
CA ASN A 37 -10.86 7.66 11.39
C ASN A 37 -9.48 7.10 11.09
N GLU A 38 -8.47 7.95 11.11
CA GLU A 38 -7.10 7.48 11.32
C GLU A 38 -7.05 6.87 12.72
N ASP A 39 -6.59 5.63 12.82
CA ASP A 39 -6.19 5.13 14.12
C ASP A 39 -4.92 5.89 14.54
N ASP A 40 -4.76 6.14 15.84
CA ASP A 40 -3.53 6.72 16.41
C ASP A 40 -2.37 5.70 16.32
N PHE A 41 -2.12 5.16 15.12
CA PHE A 41 -1.17 4.11 14.85
C PHE A 41 0.26 4.66 14.91
N ASP A 42 1.02 4.16 15.89
CA ASP A 42 2.40 4.57 16.12
C ASP A 42 3.36 3.71 15.30
N VAL A 43 3.77 4.25 14.15
CA VAL A 43 4.70 3.61 13.22
C VAL A 43 6.06 3.35 13.87
N GLU A 44 6.56 4.29 14.69
CA GLU A 44 7.88 4.17 15.32
C GLU A 44 7.89 3.02 16.33
N LYS A 45 6.84 2.92 17.14
CA LYS A 45 6.67 1.84 18.11
C LYS A 45 6.53 0.47 17.44
N GLU A 46 5.74 0.37 16.37
CA GLU A 46 5.55 -0.92 15.67
C GLU A 46 6.85 -1.39 15.00
N LEU A 47 7.68 -0.46 14.49
CA LEU A 47 8.98 -0.77 13.90
C LEU A 47 9.99 -1.35 14.91
N GLU A 48 9.83 -1.08 16.20
CA GLU A 48 10.66 -1.68 17.25
C GLU A 48 10.26 -3.13 17.54
N GLU A 49 9.04 -3.55 17.18
CA GLU A 49 8.58 -4.92 17.41
C GLU A 49 9.32 -5.91 16.50
N PRO A 50 9.66 -7.11 17.02
CA PRO A 50 10.38 -8.10 16.23
C PRO A 50 9.53 -8.58 15.06
N CYS A 51 10.08 -8.47 13.85
CA CYS A 51 9.42 -8.97 12.66
C CYS A 51 9.16 -10.49 12.78
N PHE A 52 7.88 -10.87 12.74
CA PHE A 52 7.46 -12.27 12.81
C PHE A 52 7.68 -13.01 11.49
N SER A 53 7.46 -12.33 10.36
CA SER A 53 7.63 -12.92 9.03
C SER A 53 9.11 -13.07 8.68
N LYS A 54 9.43 -14.15 7.98
CA LYS A 54 10.79 -14.45 7.53
C LYS A 54 10.82 -14.64 6.03
N THR A 55 11.94 -14.26 5.41
CA THR A 55 12.15 -14.51 3.98
C THR A 55 11.96 -15.98 3.65
N GLY A 56 11.12 -16.26 2.66
CA GLY A 56 10.71 -17.60 2.26
C GLY A 56 9.45 -18.11 2.93
N ASP A 57 8.89 -17.42 3.93
CA ASP A 57 7.61 -17.77 4.52
C ASP A 57 6.49 -17.66 3.48
N ILE A 58 5.62 -18.67 3.46
CA ILE A 58 4.48 -18.76 2.54
C ILE A 58 3.21 -18.89 3.35
N TRP A 59 2.32 -17.92 3.20
CA TRP A 59 1.05 -17.84 3.92
C TRP A 59 -0.11 -18.12 2.97
N THR A 60 -1.09 -18.90 3.42
CA THR A 60 -2.30 -19.23 2.65
C THR A 60 -3.51 -18.60 3.31
N LEU A 61 -4.13 -17.64 2.62
CA LEU A 61 -5.31 -16.90 3.07
C LEU A 61 -6.50 -17.31 2.20
N GLY A 62 -7.15 -18.40 2.60
CA GLY A 62 -8.24 -19.00 1.82
C GLY A 62 -7.76 -19.47 0.45
N LYS A 63 -8.17 -18.76 -0.62
CA LYS A 63 -7.76 -19.06 -2.00
C LYS A 63 -6.48 -18.34 -2.42
N HIS A 64 -6.02 -17.37 -1.63
CA HIS A 64 -4.85 -16.55 -1.96
C HIS A 64 -3.61 -17.09 -1.26
N ARG A 65 -2.46 -16.94 -1.91
CA ARG A 65 -1.15 -17.34 -1.39
C ARG A 65 -0.22 -16.14 -1.45
N ILE A 66 0.54 -15.92 -0.39
CA ILE A 66 1.49 -14.81 -0.26
C ILE A 66 2.84 -15.37 0.16
N ILE A 67 3.94 -14.80 -0.33
CA ILE A 67 5.31 -15.13 0.08
C ILE A 67 6.00 -13.87 0.61
N CYS A 68 6.80 -14.01 1.67
CA CYS A 68 7.73 -12.98 2.09
C CYS A 68 9.05 -13.16 1.31
N GLY A 69 9.35 -12.28 0.36
CA GLY A 69 10.56 -12.38 -0.46
C GLY A 69 10.76 -11.18 -1.40
N ASP A 70 11.84 -11.21 -2.17
CA ASP A 70 12.18 -10.17 -3.14
C ASP A 70 11.34 -10.35 -4.42
N SER A 71 10.58 -9.31 -4.80
CA SER A 71 9.74 -9.29 -6.00
C SER A 71 10.51 -9.08 -7.30
N THR A 72 11.83 -8.88 -7.23
CA THR A 72 12.73 -8.82 -8.40
C THR A 72 13.47 -10.14 -8.65
N ASP A 73 13.47 -11.06 -7.66
CA ASP A 73 14.05 -12.40 -7.80
C ASP A 73 13.02 -13.38 -8.39
N PRO A 74 13.26 -13.93 -9.60
CA PRO A 74 12.39 -14.96 -10.19
C PRO A 74 12.18 -16.18 -9.29
N SER A 75 13.17 -16.54 -8.46
CA SER A 75 13.07 -17.70 -7.56
C SER A 75 11.97 -17.55 -6.51
N THR A 76 11.65 -16.31 -6.12
CA THR A 76 10.55 -16.00 -5.20
C THR A 76 9.21 -16.35 -5.82
N PHE A 77 9.01 -16.02 -7.10
CA PHE A 77 7.77 -16.34 -7.83
C PHE A 77 7.62 -17.84 -8.07
N GLU A 78 8.68 -18.54 -8.44
CA GLU A 78 8.67 -19.99 -8.60
C GLU A 78 8.22 -20.68 -7.31
N LYS A 79 8.72 -20.23 -6.15
CA LYS A 79 8.30 -20.74 -4.83
C LYS A 79 6.84 -20.40 -4.51
N LEU A 80 6.39 -19.19 -4.85
CA LEU A 80 5.01 -18.72 -4.61
C LEU A 80 3.97 -19.45 -5.45
N LEU A 81 4.29 -19.73 -6.71
CA LEU A 81 3.34 -20.35 -7.66
C LEU A 81 3.42 -21.88 -7.60
N GLY A 82 4.59 -22.46 -7.27
CA GLY A 82 4.81 -23.91 -7.29
C GLY A 82 4.78 -24.50 -8.71
N GLU A 83 4.87 -25.83 -8.82
CA GLU A 83 4.46 -26.54 -10.05
C GLU A 83 2.92 -26.61 -10.05
N THR A 84 2.29 -25.95 -11.02
CA THR A 84 0.83 -26.00 -11.21
C THR A 84 0.43 -27.24 -12.00
#